data_AF-A0A2G2VJX0-F1
#
_entry.id   AF-A0A2G2VJX0-F1
#
_cell.length_a   1.000
_cell.length_b   1.000
_cell.length_c   1.000
_cell.angle_alpha   90.00
_cell.angle_beta   90.00
_cell.angle_gamma   90.00
#
_symmetry.space_group_name_H-M   'P 1'
#
loop_
_entity.id
_entity.type
_entity.pdbx_description
1 polymer ?
#
loop_
_entity_poly.entity_id
_entity_poly.type
_entity_poly.pdbx_seq_one_letter_code
_entity_poly.pdbx_strand_id
1 'polypeptide(L)'
;MIAEKIAESGGGKKDKYPQLDAVQNELRKMLDGKKYFLVLDDVWNEDPLKWSRLKNMLISGAKGSKILLTTRSDVVVKVSGSVHKHKLGDLSEEEA
;
A
#
# COMPACT_ATOMS: atom_id res chain seq x y z
N MET A 1 5.10 -8.29 -6.88
CA MET A 1 4.05 -8.09 -5.84
C MET A 1 4.04 -6.63 -5.35
N ILE A 2 2.94 -6.07 -4.83
CA ILE A 2 2.93 -4.68 -4.29
C ILE A 2 4.00 -4.49 -3.19
N ALA A 3 4.16 -5.48 -2.31
CA ALA A 3 5.17 -5.45 -1.25
C ALA A 3 6.63 -5.34 -1.78
N GLU A 4 6.97 -6.01 -2.88
CA GLU A 4 8.31 -5.85 -3.49
C GLU A 4 8.54 -4.42 -3.96
N LYS A 5 7.55 -3.81 -4.62
CA LYS A 5 7.64 -2.42 -5.09
C LYS A 5 7.84 -1.46 -3.92
N ILE A 6 7.13 -1.66 -2.80
CA ILE A 6 7.30 -0.86 -1.59
C ILE A 6 8.73 -1.00 -1.03
N ALA A 7 9.24 -2.24 -0.96
CA ALA A 7 10.60 -2.49 -0.47
C ALA A 7 11.65 -1.84 -1.36
N GLU A 8 11.52 -1.97 -2.68
CA GLU A 8 12.38 -1.33 -3.67
C GLU A 8 12.35 0.21 -3.53
N SER A 9 11.17 0.81 -3.43
CA SER A 9 11.03 2.26 -3.26
C SER A 9 11.65 2.79 -1.97
N GLY A 10 11.70 1.99 -0.90
CA GLY A 10 12.36 2.36 0.35
C GLY A 10 13.87 2.03 0.40
N GLY A 11 14.49 1.70 -0.74
CA GLY A 11 15.94 1.45 -0.85
C GLY A 11 16.35 -0.02 -0.77
N GLY A 12 15.39 -0.94 -0.75
CA GLY A 12 15.61 -2.37 -0.87
C GLY A 12 16.13 -2.78 -2.25
N LYS A 13 16.97 -3.82 -2.33
CA LYS A 13 17.49 -4.33 -3.62
C LYS A 13 16.75 -5.60 -4.01
N LYS A 14 16.26 -5.65 -5.26
CA LYS A 14 15.50 -6.78 -5.82
C LYS A 14 16.22 -8.12 -5.72
N ASP A 15 17.54 -8.10 -5.90
CA ASP A 15 18.42 -9.27 -5.83
C ASP A 15 18.51 -9.90 -4.42
N LYS A 16 18.03 -9.19 -3.38
CA LYS A 16 17.96 -9.68 -1.99
C LYS A 16 16.67 -10.45 -1.69
N TYR A 17 15.73 -10.54 -2.63
CA TYR A 17 14.40 -11.11 -2.40
C TYR A 17 14.11 -12.33 -3.29
N PRO A 18 14.87 -13.43 -3.18
CA PRO A 18 14.58 -14.63 -3.96
C PRO A 18 13.23 -15.28 -3.60
N GLN A 19 12.66 -14.94 -2.43
CA GLN A 19 11.45 -15.54 -1.85
C GLN A 19 10.59 -14.49 -1.15
N LEU A 20 9.27 -14.69 -1.14
CA LEU A 20 8.28 -13.77 -0.56
C LEU A 20 8.55 -13.42 0.92
N ASP A 21 9.07 -14.39 1.68
CA ASP A 21 9.39 -14.21 3.10
C ASP A 21 10.52 -13.20 3.32
N ALA A 22 11.47 -13.11 2.38
CA ALA A 22 12.56 -12.14 2.43
C ALA A 22 12.04 -10.70 2.26
N VAL A 23 11.10 -10.50 1.32
CA VAL A 23 10.44 -9.19 1.10
C VAL A 23 9.67 -8.77 2.35
N GLN A 24 8.91 -9.70 2.95
CA GLN A 24 8.13 -9.43 4.14
C GLN A 24 9.00 -9.06 5.35
N ASN A 25 10.10 -9.78 5.56
CA ASN A 25 11.03 -9.51 6.66
C ASN A 25 11.71 -8.14 6.49
N GLU A 26 12.08 -7.78 5.26
CA GLU A 26 12.69 -6.48 5.01
C GLU A 26 11.69 -5.34 5.20
N LEU A 27 10.48 -5.46 4.66
CA LEU A 27 9.42 -4.48 4.88
C LEU A 27 9.13 -4.26 6.37
N ARG A 28 9.07 -5.36 7.14
CA ARG A 28 8.92 -5.28 8.59
C ARG A 28 10.08 -4.50 9.20
N LYS A 29 11.34 -4.84 8.93
CA LYS A 29 12.50 -4.10 9.44
C LYS A 29 12.48 -2.62 9.06
N MET A 30 12.02 -2.29 7.86
CA MET A 30 11.97 -0.92 7.38
C MET A 30 10.93 -0.09 8.13
N LEU A 31 9.76 -0.68 8.44
CA LEU A 31 8.59 0.02 8.93
C LEU A 31 8.33 -0.16 10.43
N ASP A 32 8.88 -1.21 11.05
CA ASP A 32 8.63 -1.57 12.44
C ASP A 32 9.02 -0.42 13.38
N GLY A 33 8.07 -0.04 14.24
CA GLY A 33 8.24 1.08 15.18
C GLY A 33 8.39 2.45 14.54
N LYS A 34 8.30 2.58 13.20
CA LYS A 34 8.40 3.87 12.50
C LYS A 34 7.04 4.39 12.10
N LYS A 35 6.86 5.71 12.21
CA LYS A 35 5.68 6.39 11.67
C LYS A 35 5.90 6.65 10.18
N TYR A 36 5.02 6.16 9.33
CA TYR A 36 5.14 6.31 7.88
C TYR A 36 3.88 6.86 7.21
N PHE A 37 4.07 7.44 6.02
CA PHE A 37 3.00 7.77 5.09
C PHE A 37 3.28 7.06 3.78
N LEU A 38 2.44 6.11 3.40
CA LEU A 38 2.61 5.30 2.20
C LEU A 38 1.53 5.65 1.19
N VAL A 39 1.92 6.07 -0.01
CA VAL A 39 0.99 6.32 -1.13
C VAL A 39 1.12 5.16 -2.11
N LEU A 40 0.02 4.46 -2.35
CA LEU A 40 -0.11 3.42 -3.35
C LEU A 40 -0.92 4.00 -4.51
N ASP A 41 -0.20 4.47 -5.53
CA ASP A 41 -0.80 5.11 -6.68
C ASP A 41 -1.25 4.09 -7.74
N ASP A 42 -2.40 4.35 -8.39
CA ASP A 42 -2.98 3.60 -9.50
C ASP A 42 -3.04 2.07 -9.29
N VAL A 43 -3.75 1.63 -8.24
CA VAL A 43 -3.81 0.20 -7.88
C VAL A 43 -5.02 -0.51 -8.49
N TRP A 44 -4.78 -1.70 -9.06
CA TRP A 44 -5.79 -2.52 -9.76
C TRP A 44 -6.01 -3.93 -9.19
N ASN A 45 -5.30 -4.32 -8.13
CA ASN A 45 -5.40 -5.69 -7.61
C ASN A 45 -6.71 -5.90 -6.83
N GLU A 46 -7.59 -6.76 -7.34
CA GLU A 46 -8.91 -7.04 -6.74
C GLU A 46 -8.94 -8.27 -5.82
N ASP A 47 -7.79 -8.94 -5.63
CA ASP A 47 -7.68 -10.13 -4.80
C ASP A 47 -7.65 -9.79 -3.29
N PRO A 48 -8.67 -10.17 -2.50
CA PRO A 48 -8.75 -9.85 -1.07
C PRO A 48 -7.68 -10.56 -0.23
N LEU A 49 -7.21 -11.75 -0.64
CA LEU A 49 -6.16 -12.47 0.09
C LEU A 49 -4.82 -11.75 -0.03
N LYS A 50 -4.52 -11.20 -1.21
CA LYS A 50 -3.31 -10.37 -1.40
C LYS A 50 -3.38 -9.09 -0.56
N TRP A 51 -4.54 -8.46 -0.42
CA TRP A 51 -4.72 -7.31 0.45
C TRP A 51 -4.55 -7.64 1.93
N SER A 52 -5.13 -8.75 2.40
CA SER A 52 -4.96 -9.23 3.77
C SER A 52 -3.48 -9.49 4.08
N ARG A 53 -2.76 -10.16 3.17
CA ARG A 53 -1.31 -10.37 3.30
C ARG A 53 -0.54 -9.07 3.35
N LEU A 54 -0.81 -8.12 2.47
CA LEU A 54 -0.14 -6.81 2.47
C LEU A 54 -0.38 -6.06 3.79
N LYS A 55 -1.62 -6.01 4.29
CA LYS A 55 -1.93 -5.38 5.59
C LYS A 55 -1.14 -6.00 6.74
N ASN A 56 -1.04 -7.33 6.77
CA ASN A 56 -0.27 -8.05 7.79
C ASN A 56 1.24 -7.76 7.74
N MET A 57 1.77 -7.32 6.57
CA MET A 57 3.15 -6.87 6.44
C MET A 57 3.34 -5.44 6.96
N LEU A 58 2.31 -4.59 6.85
CA LEU A 58 2.38 -3.15 7.16
C LEU A 58 1.94 -2.79 8.59
N ILE A 59 1.34 -3.73 9.33
CA ILE A 59 0.76 -3.51 10.66
C ILE A 59 1.78 -3.16 11.76
N SER A 60 3.08 -3.41 11.54
CA SER A 60 4.15 -3.13 12.52
C SER A 60 4.52 -1.65 12.65
N GLY A 61 3.90 -0.76 11.87
CA GLY A 61 4.15 0.68 11.94
C GLY A 61 3.78 1.31 13.28
N ALA A 62 4.44 2.41 13.63
CA ALA A 62 4.09 3.21 14.80
C ALA A 62 2.70 3.87 14.66
N LYS A 63 2.09 4.20 15.79
CA LYS A 63 0.81 4.93 15.85
C LYS A 63 0.85 6.21 15.00
N GLY A 64 -0.19 6.41 14.21
CA GLY A 64 -0.32 7.55 13.31
C GLY A 64 0.29 7.35 11.93
N SER A 65 0.79 6.15 11.61
CA SER A 65 1.09 5.75 10.24
C SER A 65 -0.18 5.73 9.40
N LYS A 66 -0.09 6.15 8.13
CA LYS A 66 -1.24 6.16 7.21
C LYS A 66 -0.86 5.59 5.85
N ILE A 67 -1.84 5.00 5.19
CA ILE A 67 -1.74 4.51 3.82
C ILE A 67 -2.82 5.23 3.00
N LEU A 68 -2.41 5.88 1.92
CA LEU A 68 -3.31 6.44 0.91
C LEU A 68 -3.28 5.55 -0.33
N LEU A 69 -4.44 5.19 -0.82
CA LEU A 69 -4.62 4.37 -2.00
C LEU A 69 -5.39 5.18 -3.04
N THR A 70 -4.86 5.28 -4.26
CA THR A 70 -5.61 5.80 -5.40
C THR A 70 -5.92 4.63 -6.34
N THR A 71 -7.14 4.63 -6.87
CA THR A 71 -7.61 3.58 -7.79
C THR A 71 -8.81 4.08 -8.57
N ARG A 72 -9.01 3.52 -9.77
CA ARG A 72 -10.23 3.70 -10.57
C ARG A 72 -11.24 2.57 -10.38
N SER A 73 -10.91 1.52 -9.61
CA SER A 73 -11.77 0.35 -9.41
C SER A 73 -12.48 0.40 -8.05
N ASP A 74 -13.82 0.42 -8.10
CA ASP A 74 -14.66 0.28 -6.91
C ASP A 74 -14.52 -1.09 -6.23
N VAL A 75 -14.10 -2.12 -6.98
CA VAL A 75 -13.82 -3.45 -6.42
C VAL A 75 -12.59 -3.38 -5.53
N VAL A 76 -11.51 -2.74 -6.00
CA VAL A 76 -10.30 -2.49 -5.20
C VAL A 76 -10.66 -1.75 -3.90
N VAL A 77 -11.51 -0.72 -3.96
CA VAL A 77 -11.99 0.01 -2.78
C VAL A 77 -12.74 -0.89 -1.78
N LYS A 78 -13.47 -1.90 -2.26
CA LYS A 78 -14.17 -2.88 -1.41
C LYS A 78 -13.20 -3.88 -0.79
N VAL A 79 -12.32 -4.49 -1.59
CA VAL A 79 -11.44 -5.57 -1.13
C VAL A 79 -10.24 -5.08 -0.32
N SER A 80 -9.78 -3.85 -0.54
CA SER A 80 -8.71 -3.24 0.25
C SER A 80 -9.14 -2.93 1.68
N GLY A 81 -10.45 -2.94 1.98
CA GLY A 81 -11.01 -2.66 3.30
C GLY A 81 -10.56 -1.30 3.85
N SER A 82 -10.51 -0.27 3.00
CA SER A 82 -10.20 1.11 3.38
C SER A 82 -11.22 1.65 4.37
N VAL A 83 -10.73 2.26 5.47
CA VAL A 83 -11.57 2.85 6.52
C VAL A 83 -12.26 4.13 6.04
N HIS A 84 -11.56 4.93 5.23
CA HIS A 84 -12.08 6.15 4.63
C HIS A 84 -11.99 6.05 3.11
N LYS A 85 -13.03 6.55 2.42
CA LYS A 85 -13.16 6.54 0.97
C LYS A 85 -13.48 7.95 0.52
N HIS A 86 -12.71 8.45 -0.43
CA HIS A 86 -12.94 9.74 -1.05
C HIS A 86 -13.10 9.53 -2.55
N LYS A 87 -14.31 9.76 -3.07
CA LYS A 87 -14.58 9.73 -4.50
C LYS A 87 -14.27 11.12 -5.06
N LEU A 88 -13.26 11.21 -5.92
CA LEU A 88 -12.95 12.44 -6.63
C LEU A 88 -14.14 12.82 -7.52
N GLY A 89 -14.54 14.08 -7.45
CA GLY A 89 -15.50 14.68 -8.37
C GLY A 89 -14.80 15.35 -9.55
N ASP A 90 -15.60 15.87 -10.46
CA ASP A 90 -15.11 16.71 -11.55
C ASP A 90 -14.67 18.08 -11.01
N LEU A 91 -13.83 18.77 -11.80
CA LEU A 91 -13.51 20.17 -11.53
C LEU A 91 -14.76 21.05 -11.70
N SER A 92 -14.83 22.16 -10.98
CA SER A 92 -15.85 23.17 -11.24
C SER A 92 -15.61 23.86 -12.59
N GLU A 93 -16.63 24.52 -13.14
CA GLU A 93 -16.51 25.25 -14.42
C GLU A 93 -15.42 26.33 -14.40
N GLU A 94 -15.11 26.89 -13.23
CA GLU A 94 -14.10 27.94 -13.07
C GLU A 94 -12.67 27.37 -13.02
N GLU A 95 -12.52 26.09 -12.69
CA GLU A 95 -11.21 25.42 -12.50
C GLU A 95 -10.77 24.58 -13.71
N ALA A 96 -11.68 24.29 -14.64
CA ALA A 96 -11.44 23.45 -15.82
C ALA A 96 -10.77 24.21 -16.98
#